data_AF-A0A2H9SNI9-F1
#
_entry.id   AF-A0A2H9SNI9-F1
#
_cell.length_a   1.000
_cell.length_b   1.000
_cell.length_c   1.000
_cell.angle_alpha   90.00
_cell.angle_beta   90.00
_cell.angle_gamma   90.00
#
_symmetry.space_group_name_H-M   'P 1'
#
loop_
_entity.id
_entity.type
_entity.pdbx_description
1 polymer ?
#
loop_
_entity_poly.entity_id
_entity_poly.type
_entity_poly.pdbx_seq_one_letter_code
_entity_poly.pdbx_strand_id
1 'polypeptide(L)'
;MLDEKISELKKRLIQNKKSELQAEAIIHALIDIEESFQTVYKEMVPKILQTNLTNDESMDLLGDIRDKFRHIDYHIQDGNLINL
;
A
#
# COMPACT_ATOMS: atom_id res chain seq x y z
N MET A 1 14.91 -14.10 3.01
CA MET A 1 14.41 -13.48 4.27
C MET A 1 13.02 -12.88 4.08
N LEU A 2 12.74 -12.13 3.00
CA LEU A 2 11.37 -11.66 2.69
C LEU A 2 10.45 -12.80 2.24
N ASP A 3 10.93 -13.68 1.34
CA ASP A 3 10.16 -14.83 0.85
C ASP A 3 9.77 -15.82 1.96
N GLU A 4 10.62 -15.97 2.96
CA GLU A 4 10.39 -16.84 4.11
C GLU A 4 9.27 -16.29 5.00
N LYS A 5 9.25 -14.96 5.22
CA LYS A 5 8.16 -14.27 5.93
C LYS A 5 6.84 -14.33 5.15
N ILE A 6 6.89 -14.15 3.83
CA ILE A 6 5.71 -14.26 2.95
C ILE A 6 5.12 -15.68 3.02
N SER A 7 5.98 -16.70 2.95
CA SER A 7 5.57 -18.11 3.06
C SER A 7 4.92 -18.41 4.42
N GLU A 8 5.45 -17.87 5.51
CA GLU A 8 4.88 -18.03 6.84
C GLU A 8 3.52 -17.32 6.97
N LEU A 9 3.38 -16.10 6.46
CA LEU A 9 2.11 -15.35 6.43
C LEU A 9 1.06 -16.10 5.62
N LYS A 10 1.42 -16.61 4.44
CA LYS A 10 0.52 -17.40 3.59
C LYS A 10 -0.03 -18.62 4.33
N LYS A 11 0.82 -19.35 5.06
CA LYS A 11 0.40 -20.48 5.91
C LYS A 11 -0.61 -20.06 6.98
N ARG A 12 -0.38 -18.95 7.68
CA ARG A 12 -1.28 -18.45 8.73
C ARG A 12 -2.65 -18.05 8.17
N LEU A 13 -2.66 -17.38 7.02
CA LEU A 13 -3.91 -16.98 6.36
C LEU A 13 -4.75 -18.18 5.92
N ILE A 14 -4.10 -19.21 5.35
CA ILE A 14 -4.78 -20.46 4.99
C ILE A 14 -5.35 -21.15 6.24
N GLN A 15 -4.62 -21.18 7.35
CA GLN A 15 -5.09 -21.73 8.63
C GLN A 15 -6.31 -20.98 9.19
N ASN A 16 -6.43 -19.67 8.92
CA ASN A 16 -7.61 -18.85 9.24
C ASN A 16 -8.77 -19.00 8.26
N LYS A 17 -8.89 -20.16 7.60
CA LYS A 17 -9.95 -20.52 6.64
C LYS A 17 -10.00 -19.66 5.37
N LYS A 18 -8.90 -18.98 4.99
CA LYS A 18 -8.77 -18.38 3.66
C LYS A 18 -8.32 -19.44 2.65
N SER A 19 -8.79 -19.35 1.41
CA SER A 19 -8.21 -20.18 0.35
C SER A 19 -6.77 -19.74 0.04
N GLU A 20 -5.99 -20.60 -0.60
CA GLU A 20 -4.63 -20.23 -1.03
C GLU A 20 -4.62 -18.97 -1.91
N LEU A 21 -5.56 -18.88 -2.85
CA LEU A 21 -5.75 -17.70 -3.70
C LEU A 21 -6.09 -16.44 -2.89
N GLN A 22 -6.94 -16.56 -1.86
CA GLN A 22 -7.27 -15.43 -0.99
C GLN A 22 -6.06 -15.00 -0.15
N ALA A 23 -5.28 -15.95 0.35
CA ALA A 23 -4.07 -15.64 1.10
C ALA A 23 -3.03 -14.92 0.22
N GLU A 24 -2.86 -15.35 -1.03
CA GLU A 24 -2.00 -14.67 -2.00
C GLU A 24 -2.49 -13.25 -2.32
N ALA A 25 -3.79 -13.09 -2.61
CA ALA A 25 -4.37 -11.77 -2.90
C ALA A 25 -4.16 -10.78 -1.74
N ILE A 26 -4.34 -11.24 -0.50
CA ILE A 26 -4.10 -10.44 0.71
C ILE A 26 -2.63 -10.04 0.83
N ILE A 27 -1.71 -10.97 0.59
CA ILE A 27 -0.26 -10.68 0.65
C ILE A 27 0.11 -9.64 -0.40
N HIS A 28 -0.36 -9.79 -1.64
CA HIS A 28 -0.11 -8.82 -2.70
C HIS A 28 -0.69 -7.44 -2.34
N ALA A 29 -1.93 -7.37 -1.85
CA ALA A 29 -2.53 -6.12 -1.40
C ALA A 29 -1.70 -5.44 -0.28
N LEU A 30 -1.14 -6.20 0.66
CA LEU A 30 -0.28 -5.66 1.71
C LEU A 30 1.05 -5.13 1.17
N ILE A 31 1.65 -5.80 0.19
CA ILE A 31 2.86 -5.33 -0.49
C ILE A 31 2.57 -4.03 -1.25
N ASP A 32 1.49 -3.96 -2.02
CA ASP A 32 1.09 -2.77 -2.77
C ASP A 32 0.82 -1.56 -1.85
N ILE A 33 0.21 -1.81 -0.68
CA ILE A 33 0.01 -0.80 0.37
C ILE A 33 1.36 -0.32 0.92
N GLU A 34 2.29 -1.23 1.24
CA GLU A 34 3.62 -0.86 1.72
C GLU A 34 4.34 0.02 0.70
N GLU A 35 4.40 -0.41 -0.56
CA GLU A 35 5.06 0.33 -1.64
C GLU A 35 4.44 1.71 -1.82
N SER A 36 3.12 1.83 -1.77
CA SER A 36 2.41 3.10 -1.86
C SER A 36 2.75 4.04 -0.72
N PHE A 37 2.79 3.54 0.52
CA PHE A 37 3.23 4.34 1.67
C PHE A 37 4.69 4.75 1.56
N GLN A 38 5.57 3.86 1.08
CA GLN A 38 6.97 4.19 0.86
C GLN A 38 7.11 5.32 -0.17
N THR A 39 6.41 5.26 -1.30
CA THR A 39 6.40 6.36 -2.29
C THR A 39 5.91 7.66 -1.67
N VAL A 40 4.78 7.64 -0.95
CA VAL A 40 4.23 8.86 -0.34
C VAL A 40 5.22 9.48 0.64
N TYR A 41 5.74 8.71 1.60
CA TYR A 41 6.54 9.26 2.69
C TYR A 41 8.02 9.45 2.38
N LYS A 42 8.61 8.64 1.49
CA LYS A 42 10.03 8.76 1.14
C LYS A 42 10.29 9.67 -0.06
N GLU A 43 9.29 9.85 -0.92
CA GLU A 43 9.47 10.61 -2.18
C GLU A 43 8.58 11.85 -2.20
N MET A 44 7.26 11.69 -2.10
CA MET A 44 6.31 12.79 -2.32
C MET A 44 6.28 13.81 -1.19
N VAL A 45 6.24 13.36 0.07
CA VAL A 45 6.24 14.25 1.24
C VAL A 45 7.55 15.05 1.35
N PRO A 46 8.74 14.48 1.17
CA PRO A 46 9.95 15.28 1.11
C PRO A 46 9.93 16.30 -0.02
N LYS A 47 9.40 15.92 -1.20
CA LYS A 47 9.30 16.82 -2.36
C LYS A 47 8.36 18.00 -2.10
N ILE A 48 7.20 17.78 -1.48
CA ILE A 48 6.27 18.88 -1.18
C ILE A 48 6.80 19.84 -0.11
N LEU A 49 7.66 19.35 0.78
CA LEU A 49 8.32 20.17 1.81
C LEU A 49 9.50 20.98 1.26
N GLN A 50 9.97 20.70 0.04
CA GLN A 50 10.96 21.54 -0.62
C GLN A 50 10.28 22.83 -1.12
N THR A 51 10.85 23.99 -0.78
CA THR A 51 10.23 25.30 -1.01
C THR A 51 10.38 25.83 -2.44
N ASN A 52 10.60 24.95 -3.43
CA ASN A 52 10.91 25.31 -4.81
C ASN A 52 9.84 24.90 -5.83
N LEU A 53 8.68 24.42 -5.36
CA LEU A 53 7.55 24.11 -6.24
C LEU A 53 6.73 25.36 -6.54
N THR A 54 6.29 25.48 -7.78
CA THR A 54 5.21 26.40 -8.15
C THR A 54 3.88 25.95 -7.53
N ASN A 55 2.88 26.82 -7.52
CA ASN A 55 1.54 26.47 -7.04
C ASN A 55 0.94 25.30 -7.83
N ASP A 56 1.08 25.31 -9.15
CA ASP A 56 0.53 24.24 -10.01
C ASP A 56 1.21 22.90 -9.73
N GLU A 57 2.55 22.87 -9.64
CA GLU A 57 3.30 21.66 -9.29
C GLU A 57 2.96 21.14 -7.89
N SER A 58 2.70 22.04 -6.94
CA SER A 58 2.28 21.68 -5.59
C SER A 58 0.88 21.05 -5.60
N MET A 59 -0.05 21.60 -6.39
CA MET A 59 -1.40 21.08 -6.52
C MET A 59 -1.42 19.72 -7.22
N ASP A 60 -0.62 19.55 -8.27
CA ASP A 60 -0.45 18.26 -8.96
C ASP A 60 0.10 17.21 -7.99
N LEU A 61 1.17 17.54 -7.24
CA LEU A 61 1.77 16.62 -6.27
C LEU A 61 0.80 16.25 -5.14
N LEU A 62 -0.02 17.19 -4.66
CA LEU A 62 -1.09 16.89 -3.70
C LEU A 62 -2.17 15.96 -4.31
N GLY A 63 -2.48 16.16 -5.59
CA GLY A 63 -3.35 15.28 -6.36
C GLY A 63 -2.81 13.84 -6.42
N ASP A 64 -1.52 13.69 -6.72
CA ASP A 64 -0.84 12.39 -6.76
C ASP A 64 -0.83 11.70 -5.39
N ILE A 65 -0.53 12.44 -4.32
CA ILE A 65 -0.57 11.92 -2.94
C ILE A 65 -1.98 11.43 -2.60
N ARG A 66 -3.02 12.22 -2.91
CA ARG A 66 -4.42 11.84 -2.69
C ARG A 66 -4.75 10.55 -3.46
N ASP A 67 -4.30 10.43 -4.70
CA ASP A 67 -4.57 9.26 -5.53
C ASP A 67 -3.84 8.02 -5.00
N LYS A 68 -2.63 8.15 -4.44
CA LYS A 68 -1.94 7.07 -3.71
C LYS A 68 -2.71 6.62 -2.47
N PHE A 69 -3.25 7.55 -1.67
CA PHE A 69 -4.08 7.19 -0.53
C PHE A 69 -5.40 6.52 -0.94
N ARG A 70 -6.02 6.93 -2.05
CA ARG A 70 -7.19 6.24 -2.61
C ARG A 70 -6.86 4.81 -3.04
N HIS A 71 -5.69 4.61 -3.63
CA HIS A 71 -5.22 3.28 -4.03
C HIS A 71 -4.97 2.37 -2.81
N ILE A 72 -4.39 2.92 -1.73
CA ILE A 72 -4.26 2.20 -0.46
C ILE A 72 -5.64 1.80 0.10
N ASP A 73 -6.60 2.73 0.14
CA ASP A 73 -7.95 2.45 0.62
C ASP A 73 -8.64 1.37 -0.23
N TYR A 74 -8.48 1.41 -1.56
CA TYR A 74 -8.97 0.36 -2.45
C TYR A 74 -8.45 -1.03 -2.04
N HIS A 75 -7.15 -1.19 -1.80
CA HIS A 75 -6.58 -2.47 -1.38
C HIS A 75 -7.05 -2.91 0.01
N ILE A 76 -7.28 -1.96 0.94
CA ILE A 76 -7.85 -2.26 2.26
C ILE A 76 -9.27 -2.80 2.13
N GLN A 77 -10.12 -2.16 1.33
CA GLN A 77 -11.52 -2.56 1.15
C GLN A 77 -11.64 -3.86 0.34
N ASP A 78 -10.94 -3.96 -0.79
CA ASP A 78 -10.99 -5.13 -1.68
C ASP A 78 -10.41 -6.39 -1.01
N GLY A 79 -9.29 -6.23 -0.29
CA GLY A 79 -8.70 -7.30 0.51
C GLY A 79 -9.47 -7.62 1.80
N ASN A 80 -10.49 -6.81 2.15
CA ASN A 80 -11.19 -6.82 3.44
C ASN A 80 -10.21 -6.89 4.63
N LEU A 81 -9.12 -6.10 4.55
CA LEU A 81 -7.97 -6.23 5.44
C LEU A 81 -8.27 -5.84 6.90
N ILE A 82 -9.37 -5.12 7.13
CA ILE A 82 -9.81 -4.72 8.47
C ILE A 82 -10.39 -5.91 9.24
N ASN A 83 -10.98 -6.88 8.55
CA ASN A 83 -11.68 -8.03 9.14
C ASN A 83 -10.93 -9.34 8.90
N LEU A 84 -9.61 -9.25 8.80
CA LEU A 84 -8.69 -10.34 8.43
C LEU A 84 -8.56 -11.42 9.51
#